data_AF-A0A0F9ABI7-F1
#
_entry.id   AF-A0A0F9ABI7-F1
#
_cell.length_a   1.000
_cell.length_b   1.000
_cell.length_c   1.000
_cell.angle_alpha   90.00
_cell.angle_beta   90.00
_cell.angle_gamma   90.00
#
_symmetry.space_group_name_H-M   'P 1'
#
loop_
_entity.id
_entity.type
_entity.pdbx_description
1 polymer ?
#
loop_
_entity_poly.entity_id
_entity_poly.type
_entity_poly.pdbx_seq_one_letter_code
_entity_poly.pdbx_strand_id
1 'polypeptide(L)'
;MGARKSKLPGVEKIKGKRGSTNNKRRLDAFSAEKTGTGADWGTADGPKLVTVVALITALGGAVTFGMSRNNGAYSLTLMLDDHRETLWFNGDADLNEELDGVAMTLDTMA
;
A
#
# COMPACT_ATOMS: atom_id res chain seq x y z
N MET A 1 33.73 -29.39 -20.77
CA MET A 1 32.56 -29.63 -21.63
C MET A 1 31.73 -28.35 -21.69
N GLY A 2 31.60 -27.77 -22.89
CA GLY A 2 31.21 -26.37 -23.10
C GLY A 2 29.71 -26.11 -23.05
N ALA A 3 29.34 -24.97 -22.48
CA ALA A 3 27.98 -24.43 -22.53
C ALA A 3 27.61 -24.10 -23.99
N ARG A 4 26.55 -24.72 -24.51
CA ARG A 4 25.98 -24.40 -25.83
C ARG A 4 25.42 -22.97 -25.80
N LYS A 5 25.94 -22.10 -26.68
CA LYS A 5 25.41 -20.75 -26.91
C LYS A 5 24.10 -20.85 -27.72
N SER A 6 23.03 -20.26 -27.21
CA SER A 6 21.76 -20.05 -27.92
C SER A 6 21.97 -19.23 -29.19
N LYS A 7 21.34 -19.64 -30.30
CA LYS A 7 21.47 -19.08 -31.67
C LYS A 7 20.29 -18.17 -32.09
N LEU A 8 19.56 -17.57 -31.15
CA LEU A 8 18.46 -16.67 -31.50
C LEU A 8 18.92 -15.20 -31.50
N PRO A 9 18.90 -14.49 -32.64
CA PRO A 9 19.18 -13.06 -32.69
C PRO A 9 18.08 -12.29 -31.96
N GLY A 10 18.46 -11.34 -31.10
CA GLY A 10 17.52 -10.44 -30.40
C GLY A 10 17.13 -10.84 -28.97
N VAL A 11 17.53 -12.02 -28.49
CA VAL A 11 17.42 -12.35 -27.05
C VAL A 11 18.75 -11.99 -26.38
N GLU A 12 19.04 -10.70 -26.28
CA GLU A 12 19.96 -10.25 -25.23
C GLU A 12 19.44 -10.82 -23.92
N LYS A 13 20.30 -11.53 -23.19
CA LYS A 13 19.97 -12.03 -21.86
C LYS A 13 19.39 -10.86 -21.08
N ILE A 14 18.09 -10.87 -20.79
CA ILE A 14 17.50 -9.93 -19.84
C ILE A 14 18.31 -10.10 -18.56
N LYS A 15 19.23 -9.17 -18.30
CA LYS A 15 19.99 -9.08 -17.04
C LYS A 15 19.03 -8.54 -15.99
N GLY A 16 18.07 -9.37 -15.62
CA GLY A 16 17.15 -9.15 -14.52
C GLY A 16 16.75 -10.53 -14.04
N LYS A 17 17.04 -10.85 -12.78
CA LYS A 17 16.33 -11.95 -12.14
C LYS A 17 14.84 -11.60 -12.25
N ARG A 18 14.02 -12.48 -12.83
CA ARG A 18 12.58 -12.45 -12.56
C ARG A 18 12.47 -12.53 -11.03
N GLY A 19 12.07 -11.42 -10.41
CA GLY A 19 12.13 -11.28 -8.96
C GLY A 19 12.63 -9.90 -8.56
N SER A 20 11.66 -9.06 -8.21
CA SER A 20 11.79 -7.73 -7.60
C SER A 20 12.65 -6.72 -8.37
N THR A 21 12.06 -5.57 -8.68
CA THR A 21 12.80 -4.34 -9.03
C THR A 21 13.79 -3.97 -7.92
N ASN A 22 14.74 -3.08 -8.22
CA ASN A 22 15.71 -2.53 -7.25
C ASN A 22 15.02 -1.75 -6.11
N ASN A 23 14.40 -2.49 -5.20
CA ASN A 23 13.63 -1.95 -4.09
C ASN A 23 14.53 -1.28 -3.07
N LYS A 24 15.80 -1.71 -2.96
CA LYS A 24 16.79 -1.04 -2.10
C LYS A 24 16.90 0.44 -2.42
N ARG A 25 17.13 0.80 -3.70
CA ARG A 25 17.17 2.21 -4.12
C ARG A 25 15.87 2.97 -3.80
N ARG A 26 14.71 2.29 -3.86
CA ARG A 26 13.41 2.91 -3.54
C ARG A 26 13.24 3.11 -2.03
N LEU A 27 13.69 2.14 -1.22
CA LEU A 27 13.68 2.22 0.24
C LEU A 27 14.66 3.27 0.78
N ASP A 28 15.85 3.38 0.17
CA ASP A 28 16.84 4.39 0.55
C ASP A 28 16.29 5.83 0.41
N ALA A 29 15.35 6.06 -0.51
CA ALA A 29 14.71 7.37 -0.67
C ALA A 29 13.87 7.80 0.55
N PHE A 30 13.33 6.85 1.33
CA PHE A 30 12.54 7.14 2.53
C PHE A 30 13.40 7.55 3.73
N SER A 31 14.70 7.24 3.72
CA SER A 31 15.61 7.62 4.82
C SER A 31 15.87 9.13 4.92
N ALA A 32 15.47 9.90 3.91
CA ALA A 32 15.59 11.36 3.86
C ALA A 32 14.34 12.09 4.38
N GLU A 33 13.27 11.37 4.72
CA GLU A 33 11.99 11.96 5.11
C GLU A 33 12.03 12.43 6.58
N LYS A 34 11.51 13.63 6.83
CA LYS A 34 11.40 14.20 8.19
C LYS A 34 10.05 13.86 8.78
N THR A 35 10.01 13.53 10.07
CA THR A 35 8.78 13.34 10.83
C THR A 35 7.89 14.59 10.75
N GLY A 36 6.66 14.41 10.27
CA GLY A 36 5.63 15.45 10.25
C GLY A 36 4.95 15.58 11.61
N THR A 37 4.41 16.76 11.91
CA THR A 37 3.48 16.99 13.03
C THR A 37 2.05 16.92 12.51
N GLY A 38 1.17 16.13 13.12
CA GLY A 38 -0.24 16.01 12.73
C GLY A 38 -0.84 14.63 12.97
N ALA A 39 -1.84 14.27 12.17
CA ALA A 39 -2.40 12.94 12.05
C ALA A 39 -1.27 11.89 11.95
N ASP A 40 -1.35 10.82 12.74
CA ASP A 40 -0.32 9.78 12.82
C ASP A 40 -0.93 8.38 12.83
N TRP A 41 -0.75 7.64 11.74
CA TRP A 41 -1.25 6.26 11.60
C TRP A 41 -0.60 5.30 12.62
N GLY A 42 0.51 5.69 13.26
CA GLY A 42 1.10 4.96 14.38
C GLY A 42 0.21 4.89 15.62
N THR A 43 -0.83 5.73 15.70
CA THR A 43 -1.82 5.70 16.79
C THR A 43 -2.94 4.68 16.56
N ALA A 44 -3.12 4.18 15.34
CA ALA A 44 -4.14 3.18 15.02
C ALA A 44 -3.76 1.80 15.57
N ASP A 45 -4.77 1.00 15.91
CA ASP A 45 -4.56 -0.38 16.31
C ASP A 45 -4.07 -1.23 15.12
N GLY A 46 -2.86 -1.80 15.25
CA GLY A 46 -2.19 -2.56 14.19
C GLY A 46 -3.04 -3.70 13.60
N PRO A 47 -3.67 -4.56 14.43
CA PRO A 47 -4.64 -5.55 14.00
C PRO A 47 -5.76 -5.00 13.10
N LYS A 48 -6.31 -3.81 13.38
CA LYS A 48 -7.38 -3.22 12.56
C LYS A 48 -6.89 -2.82 11.17
N LEU A 49 -5.70 -2.23 11.09
CA LEU A 49 -5.05 -1.93 9.80
C LEU A 49 -4.85 -3.21 8.98
N VAL A 50 -4.37 -4.28 9.63
CA VAL A 50 -4.20 -5.59 8.98
C VAL A 50 -5.52 -6.14 8.48
N THR A 51 -6.60 -6.03 9.26
CA THR A 51 -7.95 -6.48 8.85
C THR A 51 -8.42 -5.77 7.60
N VAL A 52 -8.33 -4.43 7.52
CA VAL A 52 -8.72 -3.68 6.32
C VAL A 52 -7.90 -4.12 5.10
N VAL A 53 -6.58 -4.26 5.25
CA VAL A 53 -5.70 -4.75 4.17
C VAL A 53 -6.10 -6.15 3.72
N ALA A 54 -6.38 -7.06 4.66
CA ALA A 54 -6.76 -8.43 4.35
C ALA A 54 -8.09 -8.49 3.59
N LEU A 55 -9.11 -7.75 4.04
CA LEU A 55 -10.44 -7.75 3.42
C LEU A 55 -10.40 -7.18 2.00
N ILE A 56 -9.81 -6.00 1.80
CA ILE A 56 -9.77 -5.39 0.46
C ILE A 56 -8.95 -6.23 -0.53
N THR A 57 -7.88 -6.86 -0.07
CA THR A 57 -7.05 -7.70 -0.95
C THR A 57 -7.70 -9.05 -1.24
N ALA A 58 -8.52 -9.59 -0.33
CA ALA A 58 -9.34 -10.78 -0.61
C ALA A 58 -10.36 -10.52 -1.73
N LEU A 59 -10.88 -9.30 -1.83
CA LEU A 59 -11.74 -8.85 -2.94
C LEU A 59 -10.97 -8.60 -4.24
N GLY A 60 -9.64 -8.71 -4.25
CA GLY A 60 -8.78 -8.39 -5.41
C GLY A 60 -8.42 -6.91 -5.53
N GLY A 61 -8.78 -6.09 -4.54
CA GLY A 61 -8.49 -4.66 -4.48
C GLY A 61 -7.16 -4.32 -3.82
N ALA A 62 -6.98 -3.02 -3.56
CA ALA A 62 -5.83 -2.45 -2.88
C ALA A 62 -6.24 -1.26 -2.00
N VAL A 63 -5.43 -1.00 -0.97
CA VAL A 63 -5.60 0.16 -0.08
C VAL A 63 -4.32 0.99 -0.03
N THR A 64 -4.45 2.31 0.03
CA THR A 64 -3.33 3.22 0.33
C THR A 64 -3.65 4.07 1.54
N PHE A 65 -2.73 4.09 2.49
CA PHE A 65 -2.76 4.96 3.65
C PHE A 65 -1.91 6.21 3.38
N GLY A 66 -2.41 7.36 3.78
CA GLY A 66 -1.74 8.63 3.59
C GLY A 66 -2.25 9.70 4.55
N MET A 67 -1.82 10.93 4.32
CA MET A 67 -2.22 12.09 5.11
C MET A 67 -2.51 13.26 4.19
N SER A 68 -3.33 14.19 4.68
CA SER A 68 -3.55 15.49 4.04
C SER A 68 -2.26 16.29 3.91
N ARG A 69 -2.23 17.25 2.99
CA ARG A 69 -1.05 18.09 2.72
C ARG A 69 -0.55 18.87 3.94
N ASN A 70 -1.45 19.23 4.84
CA ASN A 70 -1.15 19.93 6.10
C ASN A 70 -1.02 18.97 7.29
N ASN A 71 -1.05 17.65 7.06
CA ASN A 71 -1.08 16.60 8.07
C ASN A 71 -2.24 16.72 9.08
N GLY A 72 -3.31 17.46 8.78
CA GLY A 72 -4.43 17.65 9.71
C GLY A 72 -5.47 16.52 9.69
N ALA A 73 -5.31 15.56 8.79
CA ALA A 73 -6.28 14.51 8.50
C ALA A 73 -5.59 13.29 7.89
N TYR A 74 -6.11 12.11 8.22
CA TYR A 74 -5.78 10.83 7.63
C TYR A 74 -6.49 10.67 6.28
N SER A 75 -5.84 9.98 5.35
CA SER A 75 -6.47 9.56 4.10
C SER A 75 -6.37 8.06 3.93
N LEU A 76 -7.48 7.39 3.62
CA LEU A 76 -7.52 5.98 3.28
C LEU A 76 -8.19 5.85 1.91
N THR A 77 -7.44 5.41 0.90
CA THR A 77 -8.00 5.18 -0.44
C THR A 77 -8.20 3.70 -0.67
N LEU A 78 -9.42 3.30 -1.01
CA LEU A 78 -9.78 1.96 -1.43
C LEU A 78 -9.85 1.93 -2.96
N MET A 79 -9.26 0.91 -3.55
CA MET A 79 -9.29 0.65 -4.98
C MET A 79 -9.80 -0.77 -5.19
N LEU A 80 -10.91 -0.92 -5.89
CA LEU A 80 -11.52 -2.21 -6.22
C LEU A 80 -12.09 -2.12 -7.63
N ASP A 81 -11.61 -2.98 -8.52
CA ASP A 81 -11.97 -2.98 -9.96
C ASP A 81 -11.78 -1.60 -10.62
N ASP A 82 -12.88 -0.98 -11.09
CA ASP A 82 -12.92 0.36 -11.69
C ASP A 82 -13.30 1.46 -10.68
N HIS A 83 -13.54 1.09 -9.42
CA HIS A 83 -13.88 2.01 -8.35
C HIS A 83 -12.65 2.40 -7.52
N ARG A 84 -12.50 3.70 -7.31
CA ARG A 84 -11.49 4.28 -6.43
C ARG A 84 -12.12 5.38 -5.60
N GLU A 85 -12.09 5.22 -4.29
CA GLU A 85 -12.65 6.19 -3.35
C GLU A 85 -11.65 6.53 -2.25
N THR A 86 -11.59 7.81 -1.85
CA THR A 86 -10.69 8.28 -0.79
C THR A 86 -11.50 8.78 0.40
N LEU A 87 -11.40 8.05 1.51
CA LEU A 87 -11.96 8.43 2.80
C LEU A 87 -10.99 9.37 3.52
N TRP A 88 -11.56 10.37 4.19
CA TRP A 88 -10.83 11.36 4.97
C TRP A 88 -11.31 11.33 6.41
N PHE A 89 -10.38 11.18 7.34
CA PHE A 89 -10.66 11.21 8.78
C PHE A 89 -9.89 12.38 9.40
N ASN A 90 -10.52 13.15 10.27
CA ASN A 90 -9.85 14.25 10.95
C ASN A 90 -8.73 13.73 11.86
N GLY A 91 -7.73 14.56 12.14
CA GLY A 91 -6.60 14.17 12.98
C GLY A 91 -6.97 13.77 14.42
N ASP A 92 -8.15 14.20 14.89
CA ASP A 92 -8.73 13.90 16.20
C ASP A 92 -9.82 12.81 16.17
N ALA A 93 -10.05 12.18 15.02
CA ALA A 93 -11.03 11.11 14.90
C ALA A 93 -10.60 9.85 15.67
N ASP A 94 -11.57 9.06 16.15
CA ASP A 94 -11.31 7.71 16.65
C ASP A 94 -11.06 6.78 15.46
N LEU A 95 -9.78 6.67 15.07
CA LEU A 95 -9.38 5.81 13.96
C LEU A 95 -9.80 4.36 14.12
N ASN A 96 -9.90 3.86 15.36
CA ASN A 96 -10.26 2.46 15.57
C ASN A 96 -11.74 2.21 15.26
N GLU A 97 -12.60 3.18 15.56
CA GLU A 97 -14.02 3.13 15.19
C GLU A 97 -14.19 3.29 13.66
N GLU A 98 -13.48 4.25 13.06
CA GLU A 98 -13.51 4.47 11.61
C GLU A 98 -13.04 3.23 10.84
N LEU A 99 -11.94 2.59 11.29
CA LEU A 99 -11.43 1.36 10.69
C LEU A 99 -12.38 0.17 10.87
N ASP A 100 -13.12 0.08 11.99
CA ASP A 100 -14.17 -0.94 12.15
C ASP A 100 -15.29 -0.73 11.14
N GLY A 101 -15.72 0.52 10.93
CA GLY A 101 -16.73 0.84 9.92
C GLY A 101 -16.30 0.45 8.51
N VAL A 102 -15.04 0.73 8.16
CA VAL A 102 -14.45 0.31 6.87
C VAL A 102 -14.40 -1.21 6.78
N ALA A 103 -13.91 -1.90 7.81
CA ALA A 103 -13.80 -3.36 7.82
C ALA A 103 -15.17 -4.02 7.69
N MET A 104 -16.18 -3.58 8.45
CA MET A 104 -17.55 -4.10 8.34
C MET A 104 -18.10 -3.91 6.93
N THR A 105 -17.88 -2.74 6.33
CA THR A 105 -18.33 -2.47 4.96
C THR A 105 -17.69 -3.43 3.96
N LEU A 106 -16.38 -3.65 4.04
CA LEU A 106 -15.66 -4.57 3.16
C LEU A 106 -16.06 -6.04 3.38
N ASP A 107 -16.29 -6.43 4.63
CA ASP A 107 -16.72 -7.79 4.98
C ASP A 107 -18.11 -8.12 4.40
N THR A 108 -19.02 -7.14 4.35
CA THR A 108 -20.34 -7.33 3.70
C THR A 108 -20.28 -7.47 2.17
N MET A 109 -19.15 -7.11 1.55
CA MET A 109 -18.94 -7.24 0.11
C MET A 109 -18.29 -8.57 -0.30
N ALA A 110 -17.74 -9.33 0.66
CA ALA A 110 -17.06 -10.61 0.45
C ALA A 110 -18.06 -11.79 0.41
#